data_AF-A0A382MNV2-F1
#
_entry.id   AF-A0A382MNV2-F1
#
_cell.length_a   1.000
_cell.length_b   1.000
_cell.length_c   1.000
_cell.angle_alpha   90.00
_cell.angle_beta   90.00
_cell.angle_gamma   90.00
#
_symmetry.space_group_name_H-M   'P 1'
#
loop_
_entity.id
_entity.type
_entity.pdbx_description
1 polymer ?
#
loop_
_entity_poly.entity_id
_entity_poly.type
_entity_poly.pdbx_seq_one_letter_code
_entity_poly.pdbx_strand_id
1 'polypeptide(L)' 'MDPKAERLFQGPNLIFIATVNSDGSPQLTPVWGNYEDGHILINTAEGRIKHRNILNDNRVAVSV' A
#
# COMPACT_ATOMS: atom_id res chain seq x y z
N MET A 1 -7.98 7.67 11.69
CA MET A 1 -6.76 8.22 11.06
C MET A 1 -6.70 9.72 11.34
N ASP A 2 -5.52 10.36 11.25
CA ASP A 2 -5.42 11.82 11.34
C ASP A 2 -6.14 12.50 10.14
N PRO A 3 -6.96 13.56 10.35
CA PRO A 3 -7.72 14.20 9.27
C PRO A 3 -6.88 14.82 8.14
N LYS A 4 -5.60 15.13 8.37
CA LYS A 4 -4.68 15.58 7.33
C LYS A 4 -4.24 14.40 6.47
N ALA A 5 -3.92 13.26 7.08
CA ALA A 5 -3.56 12.05 6.34
C ALA A 5 -4.72 11.56 5.46
N GLU A 6 -5.95 11.56 5.96
CA GLU A 6 -7.14 11.20 5.17
C GLU A 6 -7.30 12.05 3.90
N ARG A 7 -7.12 13.37 4.02
CA ARG A 7 -7.17 14.27 2.87
C ARG A 7 -6.09 13.98 1.84
N LEU A 8 -4.91 13.50 2.25
CA LEU A 8 -3.86 13.11 1.30
C LEU A 8 -4.26 11.86 0.51
N PHE A 9 -4.89 10.88 1.15
CA PHE A 9 -5.36 9.66 0.47
C PHE A 9 -6.61 9.87 -0.40
N GLN A 10 -7.39 10.93 -0.17
CA GLN A 10 -8.53 11.31 -1.02
C GLN A 10 -8.13 12.14 -2.25
N GLY A 11 -6.92 12.71 -2.24
CA GLY A 11 -6.38 13.50 -3.35
C GLY A 11 -5.71 12.63 -4.44
N PRO A 12 -5.35 13.23 -5.58
CA PRO A 12 -4.66 12.53 -6.68
C PRO A 12 -3.17 12.31 -6.39
N ASN A 13 -2.84 11.81 -5.20
CA ASN A 13 -1.48 11.55 -4.77
C ASN A 13 -1.10 10.09 -5.06
N LEU A 14 0.16 9.88 -5.44
CA LEU A 14 0.71 8.53 -5.49
C LEU A 14 0.95 8.04 -4.07
N ILE A 15 0.57 6.79 -3.84
CA ILE A 15 0.82 6.08 -2.59
C ILE A 15 1.99 5.14 -2.80
N PHE A 16 2.88 5.05 -1.83
CA PHE A 16 3.97 4.09 -1.82
C PHE A 16 3.65 3.00 -0.82
N ILE A 17 3.52 1.76 -1.31
CA ILE A 17 3.38 0.58 -0.45
C ILE A 17 4.70 -0.16 -0.37
N ALA A 18 5.17 -0.37 0.86
CA ALA A 18 6.29 -1.25 1.18
C ALA A 18 5.78 -2.61 1.62
N THR A 19 6.34 -3.67 1.05
CA THR A 19 6.09 -5.08 1.41
C THR A 19 7.41 -5.80 1.70
N VAL A 20 7.36 -6.98 2.31
CA VAL A 20 8.55 -7.77 2.65
C VAL A 20 8.72 -8.89 1.62
N ASN A 21 9.88 -8.94 0.96
CA ASN A 21 10.23 -10.07 0.08
C ASN A 21 10.51 -11.34 0.89
N SER A 22 10.53 -12.49 0.24
CA SER A 22 10.82 -13.78 0.89
C SER A 22 12.20 -13.86 1.54
N ASP A 23 13.16 -13.05 1.09
CA ASP A 23 14.51 -12.94 1.66
C ASP A 23 14.61 -11.89 2.78
N GLY A 24 13.49 -11.25 3.15
CA GLY A 24 13.42 -10.21 4.17
C GLY A 24 13.73 -8.79 3.67
N SER A 25 14.16 -8.62 2.41
CA SER A 25 14.40 -7.28 1.85
C SER A 25 13.09 -6.51 1.61
N PRO A 26 13.10 -5.16 1.69
CA PRO A 26 11.91 -4.38 1.40
C PRO A 26 11.66 -4.27 -0.11
N GLN A 27 10.39 -4.32 -0.50
CA GLN A 27 9.93 -4.04 -1.85
C GLN A 27 8.99 -2.84 -1.82
N LEU A 28 9.28 -1.81 -2.62
CA LEU A 28 8.49 -0.58 -2.68
C LEU A 28 7.81 -0.46 -4.05
N THR A 29 6.55 -0.02 -4.08
CA THR A 29 5.90 0.29 -5.37
C THR A 29 4.96 1.50 -5.26
N PRO A 30 5.08 2.49 -6.16
CA PRO A 30 4.09 3.55 -6.28
C PRO A 30 2.80 3.00 -6.90
N VAL A 31 1.66 3.40 -6.37
CA VAL A 31 0.32 2.97 -6.78
C VAL A 31 -0.68 4.11 -6.66
N TRP A 32 -1.76 3.99 -7.41
CA TRP A 32 -3.01 4.65 -7.07
C TRP A 32 -3.69 3.92 -5.92
N GLY A 33 -4.35 4.68 -5.06
CA GLY A 33 -5.21 4.15 -4.02
C GLY A 33 -6.12 5.23 -3.48
N ASN A 34 -7.09 4.81 -2.67
CA ASN A 34 -8.15 5.64 -2.12
C ASN A 34 -8.25 5.42 -0.61
N TYR A 35 -9.10 6.22 0.05
CA TYR A 35 -9.53 5.96 1.41
C TYR A 35 -11.05 5.88 1.49
N GLU A 36 -11.57 4.74 1.93
CA GLU A 36 -13.00 4.45 2.03
C GLU A 36 -13.26 3.66 3.33
N ASP A 37 -14.30 4.05 4.09
CA ASP A 37 -14.76 3.35 5.30
C ASP A 37 -13.66 2.99 6.31
N GLY A 38 -12.69 3.89 6.53
CA GLY A 38 -11.60 3.66 7.47
C GLY A 38 -10.41 2.86 6.91
N HIS A 39 -10.45 2.48 5.64
CA HIS A 39 -9.45 1.64 4.99
C HIS A 39 -8.74 2.37 3.85
N ILE A 40 -7.44 2.10 3.71
CA ILE A 40 -6.67 2.51 2.53
C ILE A 40 -6.81 1.41 1.48
N LEU A 41 -7.41 1.73 0.34
CA LEU A 41 -7.57 0.82 -0.78
C LEU A 41 -6.37 0.96 -1.72
N ILE A 42 -5.73 -0.16 -2.07
CA ILE A 42 -4.52 -0.19 -2.89
C ILE A 42 -4.77 -0.94 -4.19
N ASN A 43 -4.49 -0.32 -5.34
CA ASN A 43 -4.57 -1.03 -6.62
C ASN A 43 -3.51 -2.15 -6.68
N THR A 44 -3.97 -3.35 -7.00
CA THR A 44 -3.09 -4.51 -7.19
C THR A 44 -3.65 -5.45 -8.26
N ALA A 45 -2.84 -6.43 -8.65
CA ALA A 45 -3.25 -7.52 -9.52
C ALA A 45 -2.59 -8.81 -9.01
N GLU A 46 -3.29 -9.93 -9.19
CA GLU A 46 -2.79 -11.25 -8.81
C GLU A 46 -1.46 -11.56 -9.50
N GLY A 47 -0.58 -12.27 -8.78
CA GLY A 47 0.75 -12.66 -9.28
C GLY A 47 1.82 -11.57 -9.25
N ARG A 48 1.49 -10.29 -9.04
CA ARG A 48 2.49 -9.23 -8.82
C ARG A 48 3.32 -9.50 -7.56
N ILE A 49 4.55 -8.99 -7.53
CA ILE A 49 5.47 -9.19 -6.39
C ILE A 49 4.81 -8.78 -5.07
N LYS A 50 4.27 -7.56 -4.98
CA LYS A 50 3.56 -7.09 -3.77
C LYS A 50 2.39 -7.98 -3.36
N HIS A 51 1.65 -8.55 -4.31
CA HIS A 51 0.53 -9.46 -4.04
C HIS A 51 1.04 -10.74 -3.39
N ARG A 52 2.08 -11.37 -3.97
CA ARG A 52 2.71 -12.56 -3.38
C ARG A 52 3.34 -12.26 -2.02
N ASN A 53 3.99 -11.10 -1.89
CA ASN A 53 4.59 -10.68 -0.63
C ASN A 53 3.53 -10.56 0.47
N ILE A 54 2.40 -9.88 0.22
CA ILE A 54 1.31 -9.68 1.20
C ILE A 54 0.64 -11.00 1.60
N LEU A 55 0.53 -11.96 0.67
CA LEU A 55 0.00 -13.29 1.00
C LEU A 55 0.95 -14.10 1.90
N ASN A 56 2.26 -13.88 1.81
CA ASN A 56 3.26 -14.57 2.62
C ASN A 56 3.52 -13.86 3.97
N ASP A 57 3.59 -12.53 3.95
CA ASP A 57 3.78 -11.67 5.11
C ASP A 57 2.90 -10.42 4.95
N ASN A 58 1.88 -10.30 5.80
CA ASN A 58 0.87 -9.25 5.70
C ASN A 58 1.31 -7.90 6.29
N ARG A 59 2.54 -7.79 6.79
CA ARG A 59 3.09 -6.52 7.29
C ARG A 59 3.40 -5.61 6.12
N VAL A 60 2.79 -4.43 6.14
CA VAL A 60 2.98 -3.40 5.12
C VAL A 60 3.19 -2.04 5.77
N ALA A 61 3.87 -1.16 5.05
CA ALA A 61 3.90 0.27 5.36
C ALA A 61 3.40 1.06 4.16
N VAL A 62 2.68 2.14 4.43
CA VAL A 62 2.08 2.99 3.39
C VAL A 62 2.51 4.43 3.64
N SER A 63 2.95 5.11 2.58
CA SER A 63 3.30 6.53 2.59
C SER A 63 2.54 7.27 1.48
N VAL A 64 2.05 8.47 1.81
CA VAL A 64 1.39 9.41 0.90
C VAL A 64 1.86 10.83 1.23
#